data_AF-A0A9P5PI75-F1
#
_entry.id   AF-A0A9P5PI75-F1
#
_cell.length_a   1.000
_cell.length_b   1.000
_cell.length_c   1.000
_cell.angle_alpha   90.00
_cell.angle_beta   90.00
_cell.angle_gamma   90.00
#
_symmetry.space_group_name_H-M   'P 1'
#
loop_
_entity.id
_entity.type
_entity.pdbx_description
1 polymer ?
#
loop_
_entity_poly.entity_id
_entity_poly.type
_entity_poly.pdbx_seq_one_letter_code
_entity_poly.pdbx_strand_id
1 'polypeptide(L)'
;MPFFRNPTSSFRKRNKKVPRTPYTTTKTMSSEIARLLDTQPDPAARKGFETEMSSFMQTFSRYQSNKEHGIELDWDKIRPPPAEQLIPYESLKSEADLKGFSKLAILKVNGGLGTSMGMKGAKSALEVKNGLTFLDLTVQQVQHLNTTMRTDKYVNHPVRILTFNQSRYPRILKESLLPCPKHAEDESRAWYPLEYLFISNSDNLGAIADPVILQHMIESESDFIMEVTNKTKSDLKGGTLVDYDGSLRLLELGQVPHEHVEDFKSVFNFKILNTNNLWVNLKALKRILDGEGMDLDIIEKTRYTDNGKGVIQLETAAGSAVKHFKQAHGIIVPRRRFIPVKNCADLLLVMSDIYRVENGHLVFNTHRPFQNTPTIKLSDDFKSIEQFHARFKTIPSIADLDLLTVTGDVYFGGSAIFEGL
;
A
#
# COMPACT_ATOMS: atom_id res chain seq x y z
N MET A 1 41.19 44.45 -33.44
CA MET A 1 41.91 43.84 -34.58
C MET A 1 43.41 43.79 -34.26
N PRO A 2 44.18 42.82 -34.77
CA PRO A 2 43.92 41.40 -35.08
C PRO A 2 45.04 40.48 -34.48
N PHE A 3 44.93 39.15 -34.35
CA PHE A 3 45.07 38.16 -35.44
C PHE A 3 44.65 36.72 -35.00
N PHE A 4 43.74 36.16 -35.82
CA PHE A 4 43.43 34.78 -36.23
C PHE A 4 44.16 33.55 -35.63
N ARG A 5 43.37 32.48 -35.35
CA ARG A 5 43.19 31.31 -36.26
C ARG A 5 42.06 30.36 -35.81
N ASN A 6 41.18 30.03 -36.77
CA ASN A 6 40.21 28.92 -36.71
C ASN A 6 40.92 27.54 -36.69
N PRO A 7 40.21 26.49 -36.26
CA PRO A 7 39.94 25.44 -37.23
C PRO A 7 38.46 25.06 -37.32
N THR A 8 38.03 24.99 -38.57
CA THR A 8 36.82 24.36 -39.09
C THR A 8 36.69 22.90 -38.65
N SER A 9 35.57 22.57 -38.02
CA SER A 9 35.04 21.21 -37.99
C SER A 9 33.54 21.28 -38.24
N SER A 10 33.16 21.03 -39.49
CA SER A 10 31.77 20.93 -39.93
C SER A 10 31.17 19.63 -39.38
N PHE A 11 30.66 19.65 -38.15
CA PHE A 11 29.74 18.60 -37.71
C PHE A 11 28.37 18.87 -38.34
N ARG A 12 28.17 18.25 -39.50
CA ARG A 12 26.86 18.01 -40.11
C ARG A 12 25.94 17.46 -39.00
N LYS A 13 25.00 18.25 -38.49
CA LYS A 13 23.89 17.75 -37.67
C LYS A 13 23.19 16.70 -38.52
N ARG A 14 23.51 15.42 -38.30
CA ARG A 14 22.65 14.32 -38.73
C ARG A 14 21.31 14.59 -38.05
N ASN A 15 20.31 14.97 -38.84
CA ASN A 15 18.91 14.82 -38.46
C ASN A 15 18.75 13.37 -38.01
N LYS A 16 18.81 13.11 -36.70
CA LYS A 16 18.31 11.87 -36.13
C LYS A 16 16.83 11.90 -36.48
N LYS A 17 16.44 11.07 -37.46
CA LYS A 17 15.05 10.74 -37.70
C LYS A 17 14.45 10.40 -36.34
N VAL A 18 13.49 11.20 -35.90
CA VAL A 18 12.59 10.84 -34.81
C VAL A 18 12.01 9.47 -35.18
N PRO A 19 12.14 8.42 -34.35
CA PRO A 19 11.55 7.14 -34.70
C PRO A 19 10.04 7.31 -34.72
N ARG A 20 9.44 7.32 -35.90
CA ARG A 20 7.99 7.14 -36.08
C ARG A 20 7.65 5.66 -35.85
N THR A 21 7.45 5.22 -34.61
CA THR A 21 6.74 3.95 -34.32
C THR A 21 6.03 3.89 -32.94
N PRO A 22 5.06 4.77 -32.63
CA PRO A 22 4.05 4.53 -31.56
C PRO A 22 2.93 3.60 -32.03
N TYR A 23 2.28 4.00 -33.13
CA TYR A 23 0.95 3.54 -33.54
C TYR A 23 0.92 2.07 -33.98
N THR A 24 2.06 1.58 -34.48
CA THR A 24 2.21 0.20 -34.96
C THR A 24 2.28 -0.78 -33.78
N THR A 25 2.90 -0.40 -32.67
CA THR A 25 3.11 -1.27 -31.50
C THR A 25 1.80 -1.48 -30.73
N THR A 26 1.00 -0.42 -30.55
CA THR A 26 -0.33 -0.53 -29.91
C THR A 26 -1.28 -1.40 -30.73
N LYS A 27 -1.30 -1.25 -32.06
CA LYS A 27 -2.13 -2.08 -32.95
C LYS A 27 -1.75 -3.56 -32.88
N THR A 28 -0.45 -3.87 -32.92
CA THR A 28 0.03 -5.25 -32.78
C THR A 28 -0.37 -5.83 -31.42
N MET A 29 -0.25 -5.06 -30.34
CA MET A 29 -0.70 -5.49 -29.01
C MET A 29 -2.20 -5.80 -28.98
N SER A 30 -3.04 -4.94 -29.57
CA SER A 30 -4.48 -5.18 -29.66
C SER A 30 -4.81 -6.49 -30.38
N SER A 31 -4.12 -6.80 -31.48
CA SER A 31 -4.31 -8.05 -32.21
C SER A 31 -3.90 -9.28 -31.40
N GLU A 32 -2.79 -9.21 -30.65
CA GLU A 32 -2.36 -10.30 -29.78
C GLU A 32 -3.33 -10.52 -28.59
N ILE A 33 -3.88 -9.44 -28.03
CA ILE A 33 -4.92 -9.53 -27.00
C ILE A 33 -6.20 -10.17 -27.53
N ALA A 34 -6.63 -9.81 -28.75
CA ALA A 34 -7.77 -10.47 -29.38
C ALA A 34 -7.54 -11.99 -29.50
N ARG A 35 -6.33 -12.40 -29.90
CA ARG A 35 -5.94 -13.81 -29.94
C ARG A 35 -5.94 -14.47 -28.56
N LEU A 36 -5.52 -13.76 -27.50
CA LEU A 36 -5.64 -14.25 -26.12
C LEU A 36 -7.10 -14.42 -25.69
N LEU A 37 -7.99 -13.49 -26.04
CA LEU A 37 -9.42 -13.58 -25.72
C LEU A 37 -10.08 -14.79 -26.40
N ASP A 38 -9.64 -15.15 -27.60
CA ASP A 38 -10.11 -16.35 -28.30
C ASP A 38 -9.72 -17.67 -27.62
N THR A 39 -8.72 -17.65 -26.73
CA THR A 39 -8.36 -18.84 -25.95
C THR A 39 -9.29 -19.12 -24.77
N GLN A 40 -10.22 -18.21 -24.43
CA GLN A 40 -11.22 -18.44 -23.39
C GLN A 40 -12.52 -19.01 -23.97
N PRO A 41 -12.82 -20.32 -23.74
CA PRO A 41 -13.99 -20.96 -24.31
C PRO A 41 -15.27 -20.64 -23.54
N ASP A 42 -15.18 -20.29 -22.25
CA ASP A 42 -16.34 -19.96 -21.42
C ASP A 42 -16.80 -18.51 -21.67
N PRO A 43 -18.04 -18.26 -22.14
CA PRO A 43 -18.52 -16.93 -22.43
C PRO A 43 -18.55 -15.98 -21.22
N ALA A 44 -18.82 -16.50 -20.01
CA ALA A 44 -18.86 -15.68 -18.81
C ALA A 44 -17.46 -15.23 -18.37
N ALA A 45 -16.50 -16.16 -18.30
CA ALA A 45 -15.09 -15.86 -18.06
C ALA A 45 -14.50 -14.95 -19.14
N ARG A 46 -14.86 -15.17 -20.41
CA ARG A 46 -14.41 -14.33 -21.53
C ARG A 46 -14.84 -12.87 -21.38
N LYS A 47 -16.08 -12.60 -20.97
CA LYS A 47 -16.56 -11.23 -20.71
C LYS A 47 -15.79 -10.54 -19.58
N GLY A 48 -15.49 -11.27 -18.50
CA GLY A 48 -14.63 -10.77 -17.42
C GLY A 48 -13.23 -10.46 -17.92
N PHE A 49 -12.61 -11.40 -18.63
CA PHE A 49 -11.27 -11.25 -19.19
C PHE A 49 -11.18 -10.13 -20.24
N GLU A 50 -12.21 -9.90 -21.04
CA GLU A 50 -12.30 -8.76 -21.97
C GLU A 50 -12.26 -7.42 -21.24
N THR A 51 -12.97 -7.32 -20.10
CA THR A 51 -12.95 -6.12 -19.26
C THR A 51 -11.54 -5.86 -18.69
N GLU A 52 -10.86 -6.91 -18.24
CA GLU A 52 -9.47 -6.84 -17.75
C GLU A 52 -8.50 -6.41 -18.85
N MET A 53 -8.59 -7.02 -20.03
CA MET A 53 -7.72 -6.71 -21.17
C MET A 53 -7.96 -5.30 -21.73
N SER A 54 -9.20 -4.81 -21.69
CA SER A 54 -9.50 -3.41 -22.04
C SER A 54 -8.83 -2.42 -21.09
N SER A 55 -8.92 -2.68 -19.77
CA SER A 55 -8.21 -1.88 -18.74
C SER A 55 -6.68 -1.93 -18.90
N PHE A 56 -6.14 -3.12 -19.19
CA PHE A 56 -4.72 -3.29 -19.50
C PHE A 56 -4.31 -2.46 -20.72
N MET A 57 -5.08 -2.47 -21.80
CA MET A 57 -4.79 -1.68 -23.00
C MET A 57 -4.80 -0.18 -22.76
N GLN A 58 -5.70 0.33 -21.92
CA GLN A 58 -5.70 1.73 -21.51
C GLN A 58 -4.40 2.08 -20.79
N THR A 59 -3.99 1.24 -19.84
CA THR A 59 -2.74 1.42 -19.08
C THR A 59 -1.51 1.34 -20.00
N PHE A 60 -1.46 0.36 -20.89
CA PHE A 60 -0.36 0.18 -21.84
C PHE A 60 -0.24 1.33 -22.82
N SER A 61 -1.36 1.85 -23.32
CA SER A 61 -1.39 3.01 -24.22
C SER A 61 -0.87 4.27 -23.51
N ARG A 62 -1.29 4.51 -22.26
CA ARG A 62 -0.77 5.62 -21.45
C ARG A 62 0.73 5.46 -21.17
N TYR A 63 1.19 4.25 -20.86
CA TYR A 63 2.61 3.96 -20.67
C TYR A 63 3.46 4.30 -21.91
N GLN A 64 3.00 3.91 -23.10
CA GLN A 64 3.70 4.29 -24.35
C GLN A 64 3.71 5.81 -24.55
N SER A 65 2.56 6.47 -24.35
CA SER A 65 2.46 7.92 -24.46
C SER A 65 3.42 8.63 -23.49
N ASN A 66 3.49 8.19 -22.23
CA ASN A 66 4.39 8.77 -21.22
C ASN A 66 5.86 8.61 -21.63
N LYS A 67 6.25 7.45 -22.17
CA LYS A 67 7.62 7.22 -22.67
C LYS A 67 7.97 8.08 -23.89
N GLU A 68 7.00 8.34 -24.76
CA GLU A 68 7.22 9.14 -25.97
C GLU A 68 7.31 10.64 -25.70
N HIS A 69 6.44 11.13 -24.81
CA HIS A 69 6.40 12.55 -24.46
C HIS A 69 7.41 12.91 -23.37
N GLY A 70 8.08 11.91 -22.77
CA GLY A 70 9.03 12.12 -21.68
C GLY A 70 8.37 12.86 -20.52
N ILE A 71 7.18 12.41 -20.10
CA ILE A 71 6.47 12.98 -18.94
C ILE A 71 7.28 12.59 -17.69
N GLU A 72 8.34 13.33 -17.46
CA GLU A 72 9.12 13.34 -16.23
C GLU A 72 8.56 14.43 -15.32
N LEU A 73 8.55 14.12 -14.03
CA LEU A 73 8.16 15.07 -13.02
C LEU A 73 9.24 16.15 -12.95
N ASP A 74 8.84 17.41 -13.09
CA ASP A 74 9.76 18.55 -13.00
C ASP A 74 10.18 18.72 -11.52
N TRP A 75 11.42 18.33 -11.22
CA TRP A 75 11.93 18.32 -9.86
C TRP A 75 11.88 19.70 -9.20
N ASP A 76 12.07 20.77 -9.99
CA ASP A 76 12.11 22.14 -9.49
C ASP A 76 10.73 22.63 -9.01
N LYS A 77 9.65 21.95 -9.41
CA LYS A 77 8.29 22.23 -8.95
C LYS A 77 7.91 21.52 -7.65
N ILE A 78 8.70 20.54 -7.21
CA ILE A 78 8.40 19.81 -5.97
C ILE A 78 8.56 20.76 -4.80
N ARG A 79 7.52 20.83 -3.96
CA ARG A 79 7.54 21.56 -2.71
C ARG A 79 7.06 20.66 -1.57
N PRO A 80 7.50 20.93 -0.33
CA PRO A 80 6.89 20.30 0.84
C PRO A 80 5.39 20.62 0.86
N PRO A 81 4.52 19.67 1.28
CA PRO A 81 3.11 19.96 1.45
C PRO A 81 2.89 21.12 2.45
N PRO A 82 1.89 21.97 2.23
CA PRO A 82 1.45 22.96 3.20
C PRO A 82 1.11 22.35 4.56
N ALA A 83 1.33 23.09 5.65
CA ALA A 83 1.14 22.58 7.00
C ALA A 83 -0.33 22.21 7.29
N GLU A 84 -1.27 22.96 6.72
CA GLU A 84 -2.70 22.72 6.76
C GLU A 84 -3.12 21.41 6.07
N GLN A 85 -2.30 20.90 5.16
CA GLN A 85 -2.50 19.63 4.45
C GLN A 85 -1.75 18.46 5.11
N LEU A 86 -1.01 18.69 6.20
CA LEU A 86 -0.32 17.67 6.98
C LEU A 86 -0.65 17.83 8.46
N ILE A 87 -1.73 17.17 8.88
CA ILE A 87 -2.28 17.32 10.22
C ILE A 87 -1.57 16.35 11.18
N PRO A 88 -0.99 16.82 12.31
CA PRO A 88 -0.44 15.94 13.34
C PRO A 88 -1.56 15.11 13.98
N TYR A 89 -1.35 13.81 14.16
CA TYR A 89 -2.35 12.93 14.78
C TYR A 89 -2.74 13.40 16.19
N GLU A 90 -1.79 13.94 16.95
CA GLU A 90 -2.00 14.45 18.31
C GLU A 90 -2.90 15.68 18.38
N SER A 91 -3.11 16.36 17.24
CA SER A 91 -4.02 17.52 17.15
C SER A 91 -5.48 17.14 16.91
N LEU A 92 -5.75 15.87 16.59
CA LEU A 92 -7.10 15.38 16.35
C LEU A 92 -7.88 15.28 17.66
N LYS A 93 -9.18 15.60 17.63
CA LYS A 93 -10.04 15.51 18.81
C LYS A 93 -10.23 14.05 19.24
N SER A 94 -10.09 13.78 20.53
CA SER A 94 -10.19 12.42 21.10
C SER A 94 -11.60 11.84 21.18
N GLU A 95 -12.65 12.67 21.06
CA GLU A 95 -14.04 12.24 21.12
C GLU A 95 -14.52 11.80 19.73
N ALA A 96 -14.54 10.49 19.47
CA ALA A 96 -15.09 9.93 18.23
C ALA A 96 -16.59 9.59 18.39
N ASP A 97 -17.45 10.06 17.47
CA ASP A 97 -18.85 9.62 17.42
C ASP A 97 -18.90 8.20 16.82
N LEU A 98 -19.40 7.26 17.63
CA LEU A 98 -19.54 5.85 17.28
C LEU A 98 -20.44 5.62 16.05
N LYS A 99 -21.29 6.59 15.68
CA LYS A 99 -22.20 6.47 14.53
C LYS A 99 -21.45 6.32 13.20
N GLY A 100 -20.27 6.93 13.06
CA GLY A 100 -19.47 6.86 11.83
C GLY A 100 -19.03 5.44 11.47
N PHE A 101 -18.71 4.61 12.47
CA PHE A 101 -18.17 3.26 12.28
C PHE A 101 -19.11 2.32 11.56
N SER A 102 -20.40 2.48 11.82
CA SER A 102 -21.40 1.68 11.14
C SER A 102 -21.26 1.83 9.62
N LYS A 103 -20.83 3.00 9.11
CA LYS A 103 -20.68 3.33 7.67
C LYS A 103 -19.28 3.02 7.11
N LEU A 104 -18.37 2.49 7.91
CA LEU A 104 -16.99 2.18 7.52
C LEU A 104 -16.89 0.75 6.97
N ALA A 105 -16.19 0.60 5.84
CA ALA A 105 -15.67 -0.69 5.39
C ALA A 105 -14.15 -0.74 5.59
N ILE A 106 -13.63 -1.90 5.98
CA ILE A 106 -12.20 -2.17 6.08
C ILE A 106 -11.79 -3.09 4.93
N LEU A 107 -10.85 -2.66 4.11
CA LEU A 107 -10.32 -3.40 2.98
C LEU A 107 -8.83 -3.68 3.18
N LYS A 108 -8.47 -4.96 3.29
CA LYS A 108 -7.09 -5.41 3.35
C LYS A 108 -6.61 -5.83 1.97
N VAL A 109 -5.60 -5.14 1.46
CA VAL A 109 -4.97 -5.48 0.18
C VAL A 109 -4.13 -6.74 0.40
N ASN A 110 -4.56 -7.83 -0.22
CA ASN A 110 -3.94 -9.16 -0.06
C ASN A 110 -3.45 -9.77 -1.39
N GLY A 111 -3.24 -8.94 -2.41
CA GLY A 111 -2.76 -9.41 -3.72
C GLY A 111 -1.27 -9.77 -3.74
N GLY A 112 -0.51 -9.41 -2.71
CA GLY A 112 0.92 -9.72 -2.59
C GLY A 112 1.16 -11.18 -2.21
N LEU A 113 1.80 -11.92 -3.10
CA LEU A 113 2.36 -13.23 -2.76
C LEU A 113 3.60 -13.05 -1.86
N GLY A 114 3.81 -13.95 -0.91
CA GLY A 114 5.00 -13.96 -0.06
C GLY A 114 6.27 -14.47 -0.76
N THR A 115 6.37 -14.33 -2.09
CA THR A 115 7.46 -14.91 -2.90
C THR A 115 8.84 -14.35 -2.53
N SER A 116 8.91 -13.10 -2.08
CA SER A 116 10.15 -12.51 -1.56
C SER A 116 10.70 -13.25 -0.33
N MET A 117 9.82 -13.94 0.40
CA MET A 117 10.11 -14.76 1.58
C MET A 117 9.97 -16.26 1.27
N GLY A 118 10.00 -16.65 -0.01
CA GLY A 118 9.95 -18.04 -0.46
C GLY A 118 8.56 -18.70 -0.37
N MET A 119 7.50 -17.95 -0.09
CA MET A 119 6.15 -18.51 0.01
C MET A 119 5.48 -18.66 -1.36
N LYS A 120 4.69 -19.72 -1.53
CA LYS A 120 3.83 -19.95 -2.71
C LYS A 120 2.44 -19.32 -2.60
N GLY A 121 2.02 -18.97 -1.38
CA GLY A 121 0.68 -18.45 -1.08
C GLY A 121 0.64 -16.95 -0.76
N ALA A 122 -0.56 -16.47 -0.45
CA ALA A 122 -0.78 -15.13 0.05
C ALA A 122 -0.03 -14.92 1.37
N LYS A 123 0.62 -13.77 1.50
CA LYS A 123 1.38 -13.43 2.69
C LYS A 123 0.52 -13.35 3.95
N SER A 124 -0.78 -13.06 3.81
CA SER A 124 -1.70 -13.02 4.94
C SER A 124 -1.83 -14.33 5.70
N ALA A 125 -1.51 -15.47 5.06
CA ALA A 125 -1.59 -16.79 5.66
C ALA A 125 -0.29 -17.19 6.40
N LEU A 126 0.74 -16.33 6.39
CA LEU A 126 1.96 -16.55 7.16
C LEU A 126 1.64 -16.44 8.65
N GLU A 127 2.09 -17.41 9.44
CA GLU A 127 2.10 -17.32 10.89
C GLU A 127 3.06 -16.21 11.34
N VAL A 128 2.55 -15.32 12.17
CA VAL A 128 3.26 -14.12 12.63
C VAL A 128 3.63 -14.23 14.09
N LYS A 129 2.71 -14.71 14.94
CA LYS A 129 2.94 -14.75 16.39
C LYS A 129 1.97 -15.68 17.08
N ASN A 130 2.46 -16.54 17.97
CA ASN A 130 1.64 -17.42 18.83
C ASN A 130 0.65 -18.29 18.04
N GLY A 131 1.03 -18.85 16.89
CA GLY A 131 0.11 -19.63 16.05
C GLY A 131 -0.87 -18.80 15.21
N LEU A 132 -0.84 -17.46 15.32
CA LEU A 132 -1.75 -16.56 14.62
C LEU A 132 -1.12 -16.04 13.34
N THR A 133 -1.88 -16.11 12.24
CA THR A 133 -1.51 -15.49 10.97
C THR A 133 -1.84 -13.99 10.93
N PHE A 134 -1.37 -13.26 9.92
CA PHE A 134 -1.81 -11.87 9.70
C PHE A 134 -3.33 -11.75 9.59
N LEU A 135 -3.97 -12.73 8.94
CA LEU A 135 -5.42 -12.75 8.79
C LEU A 135 -6.11 -12.95 10.14
N ASP A 136 -5.62 -13.88 10.97
CA ASP A 136 -6.18 -14.11 12.31
C ASP A 136 -6.07 -12.87 13.19
N LEU A 137 -4.89 -12.22 13.19
CA LEU A 137 -4.68 -10.96 13.91
C LEU A 137 -5.63 -9.86 13.42
N THR A 138 -5.79 -9.72 12.10
CA THR A 138 -6.74 -8.76 11.52
C THR A 138 -8.17 -9.04 11.97
N VAL A 139 -8.59 -10.31 11.97
CA VAL A 139 -9.94 -10.70 12.40
C VAL A 139 -10.15 -10.36 13.87
N GLN A 140 -9.18 -10.69 14.74
CA GLN A 140 -9.24 -10.35 16.17
C GLN A 140 -9.33 -8.83 16.39
N GLN A 141 -8.54 -8.03 15.65
CA GLN A 141 -8.60 -6.57 15.71
C GLN A 141 -9.99 -6.03 15.34
N VAL A 142 -10.60 -6.57 14.28
CA VAL A 142 -11.95 -6.16 13.84
C VAL A 142 -13.02 -6.61 14.85
N GLN A 143 -12.90 -7.81 15.43
CA GLN A 143 -13.79 -8.27 16.51
C GLN A 143 -13.72 -7.36 17.72
N HIS A 144 -12.51 -7.01 18.14
CA HIS A 144 -12.28 -6.13 19.26
C HIS A 144 -12.84 -4.73 18.99
N LEU A 145 -12.63 -4.20 17.78
CA LEU A 145 -13.16 -2.92 17.34
C LEU A 145 -14.70 -2.93 17.36
N ASN A 146 -15.35 -3.96 16.81
CA ASN A 146 -16.81 -4.06 16.80
C ASN A 146 -17.41 -4.10 18.22
N THR A 147 -16.75 -4.82 19.12
CA THR A 147 -17.15 -4.93 20.53
C THR A 147 -17.01 -3.59 21.24
N THR A 148 -15.87 -2.92 21.05
CA THR A 148 -15.56 -1.64 21.70
C THR A 148 -16.44 -0.50 21.18
N MET A 149 -16.69 -0.47 19.87
CA MET A 149 -17.45 0.58 19.21
C MET A 149 -18.97 0.32 19.19
N ARG A 150 -19.42 -0.79 19.76
CA ARG A 150 -20.84 -1.22 19.83
C ARG A 150 -21.53 -1.25 18.46
N THR A 151 -20.79 -1.52 17.39
CA THR A 151 -21.35 -1.62 16.03
C THR A 151 -22.11 -2.93 15.84
N ASP A 152 -21.74 -3.98 16.59
CA ASP A 152 -22.50 -5.21 16.69
C ASP A 152 -23.47 -5.15 17.88
N LYS A 153 -24.77 -5.16 17.60
CA LYS A 153 -25.82 -5.34 18.62
C LYS A 153 -25.86 -6.76 19.23
N TYR A 154 -24.99 -7.66 18.77
CA TYR A 154 -24.95 -9.07 19.15
C TYR A 154 -23.49 -9.49 19.36
N VAL A 155 -23.10 -9.65 20.63
CA VAL A 155 -21.72 -9.84 21.12
C VAL A 155 -21.06 -11.16 20.69
N ASN A 156 -21.69 -11.99 19.84
CA ASN A 156 -21.26 -13.39 19.59
C ASN A 156 -21.34 -13.87 18.13
N HIS A 157 -21.33 -13.00 17.12
CA HIS A 157 -21.28 -13.46 15.72
C HIS A 157 -19.85 -13.38 15.13
N PRO A 158 -19.46 -14.35 14.28
CA PRO A 158 -18.18 -14.30 13.57
C PRO A 158 -18.15 -13.05 12.69
N VAL A 159 -17.00 -12.37 12.64
CA VAL A 159 -16.77 -11.25 11.71
C VAL A 159 -17.16 -11.71 10.33
N ARG A 160 -17.98 -10.91 9.65
CA ARG A 160 -18.33 -11.17 8.27
C ARG A 160 -17.14 -10.85 7.37
N ILE A 161 -16.22 -11.80 7.25
CA ILE A 161 -15.09 -11.73 6.32
C ILE A 161 -15.66 -11.91 4.92
N LEU A 162 -15.57 -10.85 4.12
CA LEU A 162 -15.98 -10.87 2.73
C LEU A 162 -14.73 -10.90 1.85
N THR A 163 -14.54 -11.98 1.13
CA THR A 163 -13.65 -12.01 -0.04
C THR A 163 -14.52 -11.69 -1.25
N PHE A 164 -14.28 -10.56 -1.93
CA PHE A 164 -15.11 -10.16 -3.07
C PHE A 164 -14.29 -9.57 -4.22
N ASN A 165 -14.77 -9.80 -5.44
CA ASN A 165 -14.80 -8.80 -6.52
C ASN A 165 -16.18 -8.11 -6.38
N GLN A 166 -16.22 -6.77 -6.29
CA GLN A 166 -17.23 -5.90 -5.62
C GLN A 166 -18.73 -6.30 -5.57
N SER A 167 -19.44 -6.05 -4.45
CA SER A 167 -20.93 -6.12 -4.34
C SER A 167 -21.57 -5.30 -3.18
N ARG A 168 -22.88 -5.02 -3.30
CA ARG A 168 -23.79 -4.25 -2.39
C ARG A 168 -24.68 -5.20 -1.55
N TYR A 169 -24.91 -4.94 -0.24
CA TYR A 169 -25.63 -5.89 0.64
C TYR A 169 -26.97 -5.41 1.23
N PRO A 170 -27.96 -6.31 1.31
CA PRO A 170 -29.26 -6.03 1.92
C PRO A 170 -29.19 -6.01 3.45
N ARG A 171 -29.97 -5.15 4.11
CA ARG A 171 -30.25 -5.28 5.55
C ARG A 171 -31.13 -6.51 5.80
N ILE A 172 -31.19 -7.01 7.03
CA ILE A 172 -31.94 -8.22 7.40
C ILE A 172 -33.05 -7.87 8.40
N LEU A 173 -34.25 -8.39 8.19
CA LEU A 173 -35.39 -8.25 9.09
C LEU A 173 -35.17 -9.10 10.36
N LYS A 174 -35.32 -8.50 11.54
CA LYS A 174 -34.96 -9.12 12.83
C LYS A 174 -35.80 -10.36 13.16
N GLU A 175 -37.09 -10.35 12.81
CA GLU A 175 -38.04 -11.42 13.17
C GLU A 175 -37.94 -12.62 12.22
N SER A 176 -37.77 -12.36 10.92
CA SER A 176 -37.77 -13.41 9.89
C SER A 176 -36.38 -13.87 9.47
N LEU A 177 -35.34 -13.10 9.78
CA LEU A 177 -33.96 -13.27 9.30
C LEU A 177 -33.84 -13.26 7.75
N LEU A 178 -34.82 -12.69 7.04
CA LEU A 178 -34.81 -12.53 5.59
C LEU A 178 -34.31 -11.14 5.16
N PRO A 179 -33.82 -10.97 3.91
CA PRO A 179 -33.45 -9.66 3.38
C PRO A 179 -34.60 -8.64 3.46
N CYS A 180 -34.27 -7.43 3.92
CA CYS A 180 -35.16 -6.28 3.96
C CYS A 180 -35.59 -5.79 2.56
N PRO A 181 -34.70 -5.71 1.54
CA PRO A 181 -35.14 -5.46 0.18
C PRO A 181 -35.65 -6.76 -0.47
N LYS A 182 -36.77 -6.65 -1.16
CA LYS A 182 -37.37 -7.69 -2.00
C LYS A 182 -36.91 -7.57 -3.46
N HIS A 183 -36.47 -6.39 -3.88
CA HIS A 183 -35.92 -6.12 -5.22
C HIS A 183 -34.60 -5.34 -5.14
N ALA A 184 -33.76 -5.47 -6.18
CA ALA A 184 -32.45 -4.81 -6.25
C ALA A 184 -32.55 -3.27 -6.27
N GLU A 185 -33.70 -2.71 -6.63
CA GLU A 185 -33.93 -1.27 -6.75
C GLU A 185 -34.66 -0.67 -5.54
N ASP A 186 -34.99 -1.50 -4.54
CA ASP A 186 -35.67 -1.05 -3.33
C ASP A 186 -34.88 0.05 -2.60
N GLU A 187 -35.62 0.94 -1.93
CA GLU A 187 -35.11 2.18 -1.32
C GLU A 187 -33.82 1.98 -0.49
N SER A 188 -32.93 2.98 -0.53
CA SER A 188 -31.58 2.90 0.08
C SER A 188 -31.58 2.53 1.57
N ARG A 189 -32.68 2.77 2.30
CA ARG A 189 -32.87 2.37 3.70
C ARG A 189 -32.97 0.86 3.94
N ALA A 190 -33.29 0.07 2.91
CA ALA A 190 -33.28 -1.39 2.92
C ALA A 190 -31.87 -1.96 2.69
N TRP A 191 -30.92 -1.11 2.28
CA TRP A 191 -29.52 -1.43 2.06
C TRP A 191 -28.67 -0.78 3.16
N TYR A 192 -27.49 -1.33 3.44
CA TYR A 192 -26.55 -0.67 4.35
C TYR A 192 -25.56 0.18 3.52
N PRO A 193 -25.66 1.52 3.51
CA PRO A 193 -24.74 2.33 2.73
C PRO A 193 -23.41 2.44 3.48
N LEU A 194 -22.37 1.83 2.90
CA LEU A 194 -21.00 2.16 3.24
C LEU A 194 -20.69 3.56 2.67
N GLU A 195 -20.12 4.44 3.48
CA GLU A 195 -19.74 5.79 3.06
C GLU A 195 -18.22 5.98 3.07
N TYR A 196 -17.51 5.23 3.92
CA TYR A 196 -16.07 5.35 4.10
C TYR A 196 -15.38 4.00 3.90
N LEU A 197 -14.18 4.04 3.36
CA LEU A 197 -13.34 2.87 3.13
C LEU A 197 -11.97 3.10 3.75
N PHE A 198 -11.57 2.24 4.69
CA PHE A 198 -10.21 2.17 5.20
C PHE A 198 -9.46 1.06 4.46
N ILE A 199 -8.42 1.43 3.73
CA ILE A 199 -7.58 0.55 2.93
C ILE A 199 -6.23 0.42 3.61
N SER A 200 -5.73 -0.81 3.78
CA SER A 200 -4.34 -1.03 4.19
C SER A 200 -3.80 -2.34 3.63
N ASN A 201 -2.48 -2.51 3.65
CA ASN A 201 -1.88 -3.81 3.32
C ASN A 201 -2.22 -4.86 4.39
N SER A 202 -2.33 -6.13 3.99
CA SER A 202 -2.53 -7.25 4.92
C SER A 202 -1.30 -7.55 5.77
N ASP A 203 -0.11 -7.16 5.32
CA ASP A 203 1.16 -7.36 6.02
C ASP A 203 1.59 -6.18 6.91
N ASN A 204 0.76 -5.13 7.01
CA ASN A 204 0.94 -4.05 7.99
C ASN A 204 0.06 -4.31 9.22
N LEU A 205 0.69 -4.80 10.29
CA LEU A 205 0.01 -5.19 11.53
C LEU A 205 -0.42 -4.00 12.41
N GLY A 206 0.16 -2.82 12.16
CA GLY A 206 -0.23 -1.58 12.83
C GLY A 206 -1.45 -0.89 12.20
N ALA A 207 -1.86 -1.32 11.00
CA ALA A 207 -2.94 -0.67 10.25
C ALA A 207 -4.32 -1.08 10.76
N ILE A 208 -4.80 -0.39 11.79
CA ILE A 208 -6.09 -0.67 12.42
C ILE A 208 -7.00 0.52 12.22
N ALA A 209 -8.28 0.30 11.91
CA ALA A 209 -9.23 1.39 11.73
C ALA A 209 -9.30 2.25 13.01
N ASP A 210 -8.93 3.52 12.87
CA ASP A 210 -8.83 4.48 13.97
C ASP A 210 -10.10 5.33 14.08
N PRO A 211 -10.78 5.33 15.23
CA PRO A 211 -11.96 6.15 15.42
C PRO A 211 -11.74 7.65 15.29
N VAL A 212 -10.57 8.11 15.74
CA VAL A 212 -10.24 9.53 15.73
C VAL A 212 -10.02 10.01 14.30
N ILE A 213 -9.37 9.20 13.46
CA ILE A 213 -9.16 9.53 12.05
C ILE A 213 -10.48 9.50 11.28
N LEU A 214 -11.33 8.50 11.51
CA LEU A 214 -12.65 8.44 10.88
C LEU A 214 -13.51 9.65 11.26
N GLN A 215 -13.53 10.01 12.55
CA GLN A 215 -14.27 11.17 13.03
C GLN A 215 -13.75 12.45 12.38
N HIS A 216 -12.43 12.63 12.33
CA HIS A 216 -11.82 13.76 11.64
C HIS A 216 -12.27 13.82 10.17
N MET A 217 -12.21 12.70 9.44
CA MET A 217 -12.63 12.62 8.05
C MET A 217 -14.09 13.05 7.83
N ILE A 218 -14.98 12.71 8.77
CA ILE A 218 -16.39 13.10 8.75
C ILE A 218 -16.53 14.60 9.02
N GLU A 219 -15.87 15.13 10.05
CA GLU A 219 -15.97 16.54 10.46
C GLU A 219 -15.36 17.50 9.43
N SER A 220 -14.23 17.11 8.82
CA SER A 220 -13.57 17.91 7.81
C SER A 220 -14.13 17.71 6.40
N GLU A 221 -15.17 16.87 6.25
CA GLU A 221 -15.77 16.49 4.95
C GLU A 221 -14.74 16.04 3.92
N SER A 222 -13.67 15.39 4.39
CA SER A 222 -12.54 15.02 3.54
C SER A 222 -12.93 13.91 2.58
N ASP A 223 -12.43 14.04 1.36
CA ASP A 223 -12.65 13.06 0.31
C ASP A 223 -11.63 11.91 0.42
N PHE A 224 -10.39 12.22 0.84
CA PHE A 224 -9.28 11.27 0.92
C PHE A 224 -8.30 11.66 2.02
N ILE A 225 -7.91 10.70 2.87
CA ILE A 225 -6.85 10.91 3.86
C ILE A 225 -5.78 9.84 3.68
N MET A 226 -4.53 10.29 3.62
CA MET A 226 -3.37 9.40 3.60
C MET A 226 -2.64 9.47 4.95
N GLU A 227 -2.53 8.35 5.65
CA GLU A 227 -1.66 8.31 6.82
C GLU A 227 -0.20 8.31 6.37
N VAL A 228 0.57 9.25 6.90
CA VAL A 228 2.02 9.34 6.71
C VAL A 228 2.72 9.20 8.05
N THR A 229 3.94 8.70 8.08
CA THR A 229 4.72 8.62 9.33
C THR A 229 6.14 9.12 9.10
N ASN A 230 6.87 9.39 10.18
CA ASN A 230 8.24 9.89 10.08
C ASN A 230 9.17 8.86 9.45
N LYS A 231 9.99 9.31 8.49
CA LYS A 231 10.92 8.50 7.72
C LYS A 231 12.13 8.11 8.59
N THR A 232 12.44 6.82 8.62
CA THR A 232 13.63 6.31 9.29
C THR A 232 14.68 5.85 8.28
N LYS A 233 15.88 5.47 8.77
CA LYS A 233 16.95 4.91 7.92
C LYS A 233 16.55 3.61 7.21
N SER A 234 15.51 2.91 7.67
CA SER A 234 15.00 1.70 7.03
C SER A 234 13.98 2.01 5.91
N ASP A 235 13.50 3.26 5.80
CA ASP A 235 12.40 3.65 4.93
C ASP A 235 12.84 4.51 3.73
N LEU A 236 14.15 4.57 3.42
CA LEU A 236 14.73 5.54 2.45
C LEU A 236 14.09 5.51 1.05
N LYS A 237 13.57 4.34 0.65
CA LYS A 237 12.96 4.09 -0.66
C LYS A 237 11.43 4.30 -0.69
N GLY A 238 10.80 4.56 0.45
CA GLY A 238 9.35 4.73 0.53
C GLY A 238 8.89 6.03 -0.11
N GLY A 239 7.75 5.98 -0.82
CA GLY A 239 7.08 7.15 -1.36
C GLY A 239 6.70 8.17 -0.30
N THR A 240 6.54 9.42 -0.70
CA THR A 240 6.26 10.56 0.20
C THR A 240 5.21 11.49 -0.40
N LEU A 241 4.53 12.26 0.43
CA LEU A 241 3.60 13.30 -0.05
C LEU A 241 4.37 14.58 -0.33
N VAL A 242 4.06 15.18 -1.49
CA VAL A 242 4.60 16.46 -1.92
C VAL A 242 3.47 17.35 -2.45
N ASP A 243 3.70 18.66 -2.44
CA ASP A 243 2.94 19.58 -3.27
C ASP A 243 3.60 19.65 -4.66
N TYR A 244 2.76 19.55 -5.69
CA TYR A 244 3.15 19.70 -7.08
C TYR A 244 2.09 20.52 -7.81
N ASP A 245 2.46 21.73 -8.23
CA ASP A 245 1.57 22.72 -8.85
C ASP A 245 0.28 22.98 -8.02
N GLY A 246 0.40 23.05 -6.68
CA GLY A 246 -0.71 23.33 -5.75
C GLY A 246 -1.64 22.15 -5.48
N SER A 247 -1.25 20.95 -5.92
CA SER A 247 -1.97 19.70 -5.66
C SER A 247 -1.10 18.70 -4.90
N LEU A 248 -1.71 18.02 -3.93
CA LEU A 248 -1.04 16.91 -3.24
C LEU A 248 -0.81 15.76 -4.22
N ARG A 249 0.43 15.27 -4.24
CA ARG A 249 0.83 14.12 -5.05
C ARG A 249 1.66 13.16 -4.22
N LEU A 250 1.48 11.87 -4.49
CA LEU A 250 2.39 10.83 -4.02
C LEU A 250 3.60 10.76 -4.95
N LEU A 251 4.77 11.11 -4.42
CA LEU A 251 6.05 10.99 -5.11
C LEU A 251 6.70 9.64 -4.75
N GLU A 252 6.91 8.81 -5.75
CA GLU A 252 7.59 7.51 -5.63
C GLU A 252 9.00 7.57 -6.23
N LEU A 253 9.90 6.72 -5.72
CA LEU A 253 11.31 6.68 -6.18
C LEU A 253 11.45 6.51 -7.70
N GLY A 254 10.56 5.75 -8.34
CA GLY A 254 10.58 5.52 -9.79
C GLY A 254 10.26 6.77 -10.63
N GLN A 255 9.76 7.83 -10.02
CA GLN A 255 9.44 9.12 -10.68
C GLN A 255 10.54 10.16 -10.50
N VAL A 256 11.53 9.86 -9.65
CA VAL A 256 12.61 10.78 -9.30
C VAL A 256 13.69 10.73 -10.38
N PRO A 257 14.10 11.88 -10.97
CA PRO A 257 15.24 11.93 -11.87
C PRO A 257 16.50 11.36 -11.22
N HIS A 258 17.32 10.66 -12.00
CA HIS A 258 18.48 9.91 -11.47
C HIS A 258 19.44 10.78 -10.64
N GLU A 259 19.60 12.05 -11.01
CA GLU A 259 20.44 13.03 -10.31
C GLU A 259 19.92 13.44 -8.92
N HIS A 260 18.63 13.28 -8.66
CA HIS A 260 17.98 13.66 -7.39
C HIS A 260 17.60 12.47 -6.49
N VAL A 261 18.02 11.26 -6.86
CA VAL A 261 17.72 10.03 -6.09
C VAL A 261 18.24 10.11 -4.66
N GLU A 262 19.43 10.69 -4.45
CA GLU A 262 19.99 10.84 -3.10
C GLU A 262 19.27 11.93 -2.29
N ASP A 263 18.82 13.00 -2.94
CA ASP A 263 17.98 14.02 -2.31
C ASP A 263 16.65 13.43 -1.83
N PHE A 264 16.02 12.56 -2.63
CA PHE A 264 14.80 11.85 -2.26
C PHE A 264 14.99 10.89 -1.07
N LYS A 265 16.13 10.19 -1.03
CA LYS A 265 16.46 9.29 0.08
C LYS A 265 16.77 10.05 1.37
N SER A 266 17.18 11.32 1.29
CA SER A 266 17.50 12.13 2.47
C SER A 266 16.28 12.34 3.37
N VAL A 267 16.41 11.90 4.62
CA VAL A 267 15.41 12.11 5.69
C VAL A 267 15.31 13.57 6.12
N PHE A 268 16.28 14.41 5.74
CA PHE A 268 16.26 15.85 6.01
C PHE A 268 15.39 16.60 4.99
N ASN A 269 15.41 16.16 3.74
CA ASN A 269 14.62 16.74 2.66
C ASN A 269 13.18 16.22 2.70
N PHE A 270 13.02 14.90 2.84
CA PHE A 270 11.73 14.23 2.89
C PHE A 270 11.54 13.52 4.24
N LYS A 271 10.84 14.21 5.15
CA LYS A 271 10.71 13.79 6.56
C LYS A 271 9.64 12.74 6.79
N ILE A 272 8.67 12.63 5.88
CA ILE A 272 7.53 11.74 6.00
C ILE A 272 7.56 10.65 4.91
N LEU A 273 6.91 9.52 5.19
CA LEU A 273 6.66 8.46 4.22
C LEU A 273 5.18 8.06 4.21
N ASN A 274 4.70 7.61 3.05
CA ASN A 274 3.37 7.02 2.90
C ASN A 274 3.32 5.64 3.58
N THR A 275 2.36 5.45 4.50
CA THR A 275 2.15 4.16 5.17
C THR A 275 1.33 3.17 4.35
N ASN A 276 0.69 3.65 3.28
CA ASN A 276 -0.33 2.97 2.50
C ASN A 276 -1.58 2.58 3.30
N ASN A 277 -1.81 3.25 4.45
CA ASN A 277 -3.09 3.27 5.14
C ASN A 277 -3.89 4.47 4.61
N LEU A 278 -4.95 4.18 3.86
CA LEU A 278 -5.71 5.19 3.11
C LEU A 278 -7.16 5.19 3.58
N TRP A 279 -7.75 6.36 3.72
CA TRP A 279 -9.15 6.54 4.03
C TRP A 279 -9.82 7.24 2.86
N VAL A 280 -10.89 6.66 2.33
CA VAL A 280 -11.52 7.11 1.09
C VAL A 280 -13.01 7.29 1.30
N ASN A 281 -13.54 8.44 0.86
CA ASN A 281 -14.97 8.69 0.84
C ASN A 281 -15.55 8.03 -0.42
N LEU A 282 -16.44 7.06 -0.23
CA LEU A 282 -16.99 6.26 -1.34
C LEU A 282 -17.89 7.09 -2.26
N LYS A 283 -18.51 8.17 -1.77
CA LYS A 283 -19.29 9.09 -2.60
C LYS A 283 -18.38 9.91 -3.50
N ALA A 284 -17.26 10.40 -2.95
CA ALA A 284 -16.24 11.12 -3.72
C ALA A 284 -15.59 10.22 -4.77
N LEU A 285 -15.23 8.99 -4.38
CA LEU A 285 -14.71 7.95 -5.27
C LEU A 285 -15.68 7.69 -6.43
N LYS A 286 -16.97 7.46 -6.14
CA LYS A 286 -17.99 7.25 -7.18
C LYS A 286 -18.10 8.46 -8.12
N ARG A 287 -18.12 9.68 -7.58
CA ARG A 287 -18.18 10.92 -8.38
C ARG A 287 -17.01 11.04 -9.36
N ILE A 288 -15.80 10.70 -8.93
CA ILE A 288 -14.60 10.74 -9.77
C ILE A 288 -14.67 9.66 -10.86
N LEU A 289 -15.04 8.42 -10.49
CA LEU A 289 -15.15 7.30 -11.42
C LEU A 289 -16.26 7.48 -12.46
N ASP A 290 -17.39 8.08 -12.10
CA ASP A 290 -18.48 8.40 -13.03
C ASP A 290 -18.16 9.61 -13.94
N GLY A 291 -17.16 10.41 -13.57
CA GLY A 291 -16.74 11.63 -14.28
C GLY A 291 -15.53 11.42 -15.18
N GLU A 292 -14.41 12.07 -14.84
CA GLU A 292 -13.17 12.05 -15.62
C GLU A 292 -12.35 10.75 -15.45
N GLY A 293 -12.70 9.91 -14.48
CA GLY A 293 -11.94 8.72 -14.12
C GLY A 293 -10.73 9.04 -13.23
N MET A 294 -9.81 8.09 -13.09
CA MET A 294 -8.59 8.26 -12.28
C MET A 294 -7.34 8.02 -13.11
N ASP A 295 -6.58 9.08 -13.32
CA ASP A 295 -5.26 8.99 -13.92
C ASP A 295 -4.19 8.65 -12.86
N LEU A 296 -3.99 7.37 -12.61
CA LEU A 296 -2.97 6.90 -11.66
C LEU A 296 -1.59 6.82 -12.31
N ASP A 297 -0.56 7.21 -11.56
CA ASP A 297 0.81 7.14 -12.06
C ASP A 297 1.21 5.68 -12.32
N ILE A 298 1.78 5.43 -13.50
CA ILE A 298 2.20 4.09 -13.93
C ILE A 298 3.57 3.77 -13.35
N ILE A 299 3.69 2.57 -12.77
CA ILE A 299 4.93 2.01 -12.25
C ILE A 299 5.38 0.89 -13.19
N GLU A 300 6.55 1.05 -13.80
CA GLU A 300 7.22 0.01 -14.56
C GLU A 300 8.08 -0.85 -13.62
N LYS A 301 7.78 -2.15 -13.53
CA LYS A 301 8.62 -3.10 -12.81
C LYS A 301 9.22 -4.12 -13.77
N THR A 302 10.54 -4.26 -13.72
CA THR A 302 11.24 -5.36 -14.37
C THR A 302 11.11 -6.62 -13.51
N ARG A 303 10.74 -7.72 -14.16
CA ARG A 303 10.70 -9.08 -13.62
C ARG A 303 11.47 -10.01 -14.55
N TYR A 304 11.73 -11.22 -14.09
CA TYR A 304 12.38 -12.25 -14.88
C TYR A 304 11.51 -13.50 -14.83
N THR A 305 11.32 -14.15 -15.98
CA THR A 305 10.71 -15.48 -16.02
C THR A 305 11.69 -16.52 -15.49
N ASP A 306 11.21 -17.73 -15.22
CA ASP A 306 12.03 -18.87 -14.77
C ASP A 306 13.20 -19.16 -15.72
N ASN A 307 13.04 -18.84 -17.01
CA ASN A 307 14.07 -18.99 -18.04
C ASN A 307 15.01 -17.78 -18.16
N GLY A 308 14.98 -16.85 -17.20
CA GLY A 308 15.84 -15.66 -17.15
C GLY A 308 15.46 -14.55 -18.13
N LYS A 309 14.32 -14.64 -18.81
CA LYS A 309 13.87 -13.60 -19.76
C LYS A 309 13.33 -12.40 -19.00
N GLY A 310 13.87 -11.22 -19.25
CA GLY A 310 13.35 -9.97 -18.72
C GLY A 310 11.94 -9.69 -19.25
N VAL A 311 11.01 -9.36 -18.35
CA VAL A 311 9.64 -8.96 -18.65
C VAL A 311 9.30 -7.67 -17.91
N ILE A 312 8.43 -6.88 -18.52
CA ILE A 312 7.92 -5.65 -17.91
C ILE A 312 6.53 -5.94 -17.35
N GLN A 313 6.32 -5.53 -16.10
CA GLN A 313 5.04 -5.53 -15.43
C GLN A 313 4.64 -4.08 -15.16
N LEU A 314 3.45 -3.70 -15.63
CA LEU A 314 2.88 -2.38 -15.40
C LEU A 314 1.92 -2.45 -14.21
N GLU A 315 2.09 -1.55 -13.27
CA GLU A 315 1.24 -1.43 -12.08
C GLU A 315 0.83 0.04 -11.87
N THR A 316 -0.15 0.27 -11.02
CA THR A 316 -0.52 1.61 -10.53
C THR A 316 -0.60 1.59 -9.01
N ALA A 317 -0.24 2.70 -8.36
CA ALA A 317 -0.35 2.84 -6.92
C ALA A 317 -1.69 3.48 -6.53
N ALA A 318 -2.43 2.86 -5.61
CA ALA A 318 -3.68 3.41 -5.10
C ALA A 318 -3.49 4.79 -4.46
N GLY A 319 -2.37 5.01 -3.77
CA GLY A 319 -2.04 6.30 -3.15
C GLY A 319 -1.86 7.44 -4.17
N SER A 320 -1.50 7.16 -5.43
CA SER A 320 -1.44 8.18 -6.49
C SER A 320 -2.81 8.75 -6.85
N ALA A 321 -3.91 8.15 -6.37
CA ALA A 321 -5.25 8.68 -6.54
C ALA A 321 -5.46 10.00 -5.78
N VAL A 322 -4.62 10.31 -4.77
CA VAL A 322 -4.74 11.50 -3.90
C VAL A 322 -4.93 12.80 -4.69
N LYS A 323 -4.28 12.94 -5.86
CA LYS A 323 -4.34 14.13 -6.72
C LYS A 323 -5.71 14.40 -7.35
N HIS A 324 -6.60 13.40 -7.38
CA HIS A 324 -7.96 13.50 -7.97
C HIS A 324 -9.04 13.87 -6.95
N PHE A 325 -8.69 13.94 -5.66
CA PHE A 325 -9.61 14.27 -4.60
C PHE A 325 -9.46 15.73 -4.19
N LYS A 326 -10.58 16.46 -4.10
CA LYS A 326 -10.58 17.91 -3.86
C LYS A 326 -10.18 18.25 -2.43
N GLN A 327 -10.73 17.51 -1.46
CA GLN A 327 -10.42 17.66 -0.04
C GLN A 327 -9.54 16.50 0.42
N ALA A 328 -8.31 16.48 -0.08
CA ALA A 328 -7.31 15.51 0.30
C ALA A 328 -6.26 16.11 1.23
N HIS A 329 -5.86 15.38 2.25
CA HIS A 329 -4.77 15.77 3.14
C HIS A 329 -4.09 14.54 3.78
N GLY A 330 -2.89 14.74 4.32
CA GLY A 330 -2.16 13.75 5.07
C GLY A 330 -2.38 13.89 6.58
N ILE A 331 -2.33 12.78 7.31
CA ILE A 331 -2.25 12.78 8.77
C ILE A 331 -0.91 12.15 9.18
N ILE A 332 -0.11 12.87 9.96
CA ILE A 332 1.15 12.37 10.50
C ILE A 332 0.84 11.48 11.70
N VAL A 333 0.85 10.17 11.47
CA VAL A 333 0.55 9.15 12.47
C VAL A 333 1.79 8.62 13.18
N PRO A 334 1.66 8.20 14.45
CA PRO A 334 2.74 7.55 15.16
C PRO A 334 3.10 6.21 14.50
N ARG A 335 4.38 5.83 14.57
CA ARG A 335 4.93 4.64 13.88
C ARG A 335 4.27 3.32 14.30
N ARG A 336 3.60 3.27 15.45
CA ARG A 336 2.78 2.11 15.87
C ARG A 336 1.68 1.73 14.86
N ARG A 337 1.26 2.66 13.97
CA ARG A 337 0.31 2.39 12.88
C ARG A 337 0.97 1.87 11.59
N PHE A 338 2.30 1.76 11.59
CA PHE A 338 3.11 1.32 10.47
C PHE A 338 4.13 0.26 10.91
N ILE A 339 3.65 -0.98 11.00
CA ILE A 339 4.43 -2.17 11.35
C ILE A 339 4.34 -3.17 10.17
N PRO A 340 4.97 -2.86 9.01
CA PRO A 340 4.99 -3.76 7.89
C PRO A 340 6.00 -4.89 8.11
N VAL A 341 5.62 -6.12 7.78
CA VAL A 341 6.56 -7.25 7.76
C VAL A 341 6.94 -7.52 6.32
N LYS A 342 8.09 -7.05 5.83
CA LYS A 342 8.50 -7.20 4.41
C LYS A 342 9.45 -8.37 4.18
N ASN A 343 10.26 -8.70 5.17
CA ASN A 343 11.28 -9.74 5.13
C ASN A 343 11.37 -10.49 6.48
N CYS A 344 12.25 -11.49 6.57
CA CYS A 344 12.40 -12.30 7.78
C CYS A 344 13.02 -11.55 8.97
N ALA A 345 13.73 -10.44 8.75
CA ALA A 345 14.19 -9.57 9.85
C ALA A 345 13.02 -8.82 10.50
N ASP A 346 12.08 -8.33 9.68
CA ASP A 346 10.84 -7.73 10.19
C ASP A 346 9.98 -8.77 10.93
N LEU A 347 9.96 -10.01 10.41
CA LEU A 347 9.26 -11.12 11.05
C LEU A 347 9.86 -11.44 12.43
N LEU A 348 11.20 -11.49 12.54
CA LEU A 348 11.89 -11.70 13.81
C LEU A 348 11.51 -10.62 14.84
N LEU A 349 11.47 -9.34 14.42
CA LEU A 349 11.03 -8.23 15.28
C LEU A 349 9.63 -8.47 15.84
N VAL A 350 8.67 -8.81 14.98
CA VAL A 350 7.28 -9.01 15.39
C VAL A 350 7.12 -10.26 16.26
N MET A 351 7.79 -11.36 15.92
CA MET A 351 7.73 -12.62 16.66
C MET A 351 8.30 -12.51 18.07
N SER A 352 9.31 -11.66 18.27
CA SER A 352 10.02 -11.50 19.54
C SER A 352 9.20 -10.83 20.65
N ASP A 353 9.81 -10.70 21.81
CA ASP A 353 9.33 -9.98 23.00
C ASP A 353 9.33 -8.45 22.87
N ILE A 354 9.65 -7.89 21.69
CA ILE A 354 9.43 -6.46 21.39
C ILE A 354 7.93 -6.17 21.38
N TYR A 355 7.14 -7.13 20.90
CA TYR A 355 5.70 -7.00 20.81
C TYR A 355 5.02 -8.12 21.58
N ARG A 356 3.90 -7.78 22.23
CA ARG A 356 2.92 -8.74 22.73
C ARG A 356 1.63 -8.61 21.94
N VAL A 357 0.84 -9.68 21.89
CA VAL A 357 -0.49 -9.65 21.24
C VAL A 357 -1.54 -9.43 22.31
N GLU A 358 -2.35 -8.39 22.15
CA GLU A 358 -3.54 -8.14 22.96
C GLU A 358 -4.73 -7.89 22.04
N ASN A 359 -5.76 -8.76 22.07
CA ASN A 359 -6.94 -8.65 21.20
C ASN A 359 -6.60 -8.55 19.69
N GLY A 360 -5.53 -9.21 19.23
CA GLY A 360 -5.02 -9.12 17.87
C GLY A 360 -4.12 -7.90 17.60
N HIS A 361 -3.98 -6.97 18.54
CA HIS A 361 -3.10 -5.80 18.43
C HIS A 361 -1.67 -6.17 18.82
N LEU A 362 -0.69 -5.72 18.04
CA LEU A 362 0.70 -5.72 18.48
C LEU A 362 0.93 -4.53 19.41
N VAL A 363 1.17 -4.83 20.68
CA VAL A 363 1.47 -3.84 21.71
C VAL A 363 2.98 -3.85 21.94
N PHE A 364 3.61 -2.69 21.75
CA PHE A 364 5.05 -2.51 21.95
C PHE A 364 5.40 -2.67 23.43
N ASN A 365 6.51 -3.34 23.72
CA ASN A 365 6.99 -3.55 25.08
C ASN A 365 7.58 -2.25 25.66
N THR A 366 6.82 -1.62 26.55
CA THR A 366 7.19 -0.35 27.19
C THR A 366 8.32 -0.46 28.21
N HIS A 367 8.69 -1.68 28.62
CA HIS A 367 9.81 -1.91 29.54
C HIS A 367 11.18 -1.83 28.87
N ARG A 368 11.22 -1.71 27.53
CA ARG A 368 12.49 -1.53 26.81
C ARG A 368 13.20 -0.25 27.26
N PRO A 369 14.53 -0.29 27.41
CA PRO A 369 15.33 0.91 27.68
C PRO A 369 15.15 1.97 26.59
N PHE A 370 15.00 1.52 25.34
CA PHE A 370 14.84 2.37 24.16
C PHE A 370 13.44 2.20 23.54
N GLN A 371 12.77 3.32 23.28
CA GLN A 371 11.43 3.38 22.66
C GLN A 371 11.44 3.10 21.14
N ASN A 372 12.60 2.81 20.56
CA ASN A 372 12.76 2.46 19.15
C ASN A 372 12.92 0.95 18.98
N THR A 373 12.51 0.42 17.83
CA THR A 373 12.77 -0.97 17.45
C THR A 373 14.26 -1.16 17.09
N PRO A 374 14.88 -2.31 17.43
CA PRO A 374 16.25 -2.59 17.03
C PRO A 374 16.40 -2.68 15.51
N THR A 375 17.61 -2.42 15.03
CA THR A 375 17.96 -2.66 13.63
C THR A 375 18.38 -4.11 13.47
N ILE A 376 17.67 -4.89 12.65
CA ILE A 376 18.01 -6.28 12.35
C ILE A 376 18.42 -6.41 10.89
N LYS A 377 19.57 -7.04 10.64
CA LYS A 377 20.08 -7.38 9.32
C LYS A 377 20.42 -8.87 9.30
N LEU A 378 19.73 -9.61 8.43
CA LEU A 378 19.98 -11.04 8.21
C LEU A 378 20.46 -11.24 6.77
N SER A 379 21.42 -12.14 6.54
CA SER A 379 21.89 -12.50 5.20
C SER A 379 20.85 -13.28 4.40
N ASP A 380 21.16 -13.54 3.12
CA ASP A 380 20.32 -14.32 2.22
C ASP A 380 20.04 -15.75 2.73
N ASP A 381 20.87 -16.26 3.66
CA ASP A 381 20.65 -17.55 4.35
C ASP A 381 19.37 -17.57 5.19
N PHE A 382 18.75 -16.42 5.46
CA PHE A 382 17.48 -16.27 6.19
C PHE A 382 16.34 -15.75 5.31
N LYS A 383 16.56 -15.70 3.99
CA LYS A 383 15.64 -15.01 3.06
C LYS A 383 14.27 -15.69 2.98
N SER A 384 14.23 -17.04 2.95
CA SER A 384 12.96 -17.77 2.95
C SER A 384 12.46 -18.06 4.36
N ILE A 385 11.14 -18.20 4.52
CA ILE A 385 10.50 -18.62 5.78
C ILE A 385 11.02 -19.98 6.24
N GLU A 386 11.19 -20.92 5.31
CA GLU A 386 11.72 -22.25 5.59
C GLU A 386 13.14 -22.17 6.17
N GLN A 387 14.00 -21.37 5.55
CA GLN A 387 15.37 -21.15 6.01
C GLN A 387 15.42 -20.42 7.36
N PHE A 388 14.55 -19.44 7.56
CA PHE A 388 14.42 -18.69 8.80
C PHE A 388 14.04 -19.61 9.96
N HIS A 389 13.00 -20.43 9.82
CA HIS A 389 12.59 -21.38 10.86
C HIS A 389 13.61 -22.50 11.08
N ALA A 390 14.32 -22.94 10.04
CA ALA A 390 15.40 -23.91 10.21
C ALA A 390 16.55 -23.37 11.08
N ARG A 391 16.81 -22.05 11.02
CA ARG A 391 17.91 -21.39 11.74
C ARG A 391 17.50 -20.83 13.10
N PHE A 392 16.25 -20.42 13.28
CA PHE A 392 15.70 -20.03 14.58
C PHE A 392 14.73 -21.10 15.09
N LYS A 393 15.24 -22.08 15.84
CA LYS A 393 14.39 -23.12 16.47
C LYS A 393 13.39 -22.51 17.45
N THR A 394 13.81 -21.48 18.16
CA THR A 394 13.00 -20.66 19.07
C THR A 394 13.38 -19.21 18.85
N ILE A 395 12.40 -18.32 18.95
CA ILE A 395 12.64 -16.90 18.75
C ILE A 395 13.39 -16.36 19.97
N PRO A 396 14.56 -15.71 19.77
CA PRO A 396 15.33 -15.15 20.86
C PRO A 396 14.60 -13.97 21.51
N SER A 397 14.87 -13.76 22.80
CA SER A 397 14.55 -12.50 23.47
C SER A 397 15.48 -11.43 22.91
N ILE A 398 14.92 -10.30 22.48
CA ILE A 398 15.67 -9.16 21.93
C ILE A 398 15.22 -7.83 22.55
N ALA A 399 14.56 -7.88 23.72
CA ALA A 399 14.06 -6.70 24.43
C ALA A 399 15.13 -5.64 24.68
N ASP A 400 16.36 -6.03 24.98
CA ASP A 400 17.47 -5.12 25.26
C ASP A 400 18.45 -4.98 24.08
N LEU A 401 18.08 -5.46 22.89
CA LEU A 401 18.88 -5.37 21.68
C LEU A 401 18.77 -3.98 21.02
N ASP A 402 19.89 -3.46 20.48
CA ASP A 402 19.93 -2.29 19.60
C ASP A 402 20.17 -2.63 18.12
N LEU A 403 21.13 -3.51 17.85
CA LEU A 403 21.56 -3.90 16.51
C LEU A 403 21.88 -5.39 16.47
N LEU A 404 21.29 -6.11 15.52
CA LEU A 404 21.65 -7.49 15.19
C LEU A 404 22.06 -7.56 13.72
N THR A 405 23.26 -8.07 13.46
CA THR A 405 23.72 -8.41 12.10
C THR A 405 24.17 -9.86 12.09
N VAL A 406 23.52 -10.69 11.28
CA VAL A 406 23.88 -12.10 11.12
C VAL A 406 24.22 -12.36 9.65
N THR A 407 25.40 -12.90 9.41
CA THR A 407 25.90 -13.19 8.06
C THR A 407 26.42 -14.62 7.97
N GLY A 408 26.01 -15.33 6.92
CA GLY A 408 26.42 -16.70 6.64
C GLY A 408 25.48 -17.75 7.26
N ASP A 409 25.90 -19.00 7.17
CA ASP A 409 25.09 -20.15 7.58
C ASP A 409 25.12 -20.37 9.10
N VAL A 410 24.35 -19.55 9.83
CA VAL A 410 24.30 -19.53 11.31
C VAL A 410 22.99 -20.14 11.82
N TYR A 411 23.08 -20.98 12.85
CA TYR A 411 21.95 -21.60 13.52
C TYR A 411 21.87 -21.19 14.99
N PHE A 412 20.68 -20.83 15.45
CA PHE A 412 20.36 -20.46 16.82
C PHE A 412 19.52 -21.54 17.48
N GLY A 413 20.07 -22.16 18.53
CA GLY A 413 19.38 -23.16 19.34
C GLY A 413 18.93 -22.59 20.68
N GLY A 414 17.80 -23.11 21.20
CA GLY A 414 17.31 -22.82 22.55
C GLY A 414 16.83 -21.38 22.78
N SER A 415 16.45 -21.08 24.02
CA SER A 415 15.99 -19.75 24.45
C SER A 415 17.18 -18.77 24.57
N ALA A 416 17.71 -18.35 23.43
CA ALA A 416 18.76 -17.34 23.38
C ALA A 416 18.22 -15.95 23.76
N ILE A 417 19.06 -15.15 24.40
CA ILE A 417 18.81 -13.74 24.71
C ILE A 417 19.89 -12.94 23.98
N PHE A 418 19.50 -11.95 23.18
CA PHE A 418 20.43 -11.02 22.56
C PHE A 418 20.24 -9.63 23.17
N GLU A 419 21.33 -9.09 23.68
CA GLU A 419 21.39 -7.80 24.36
C GLU A 419 22.31 -6.86 23.58
N GLY A 420 22.06 -5.56 23.68
CA GLY A 420 22.98 -4.51 23.23
C GLY A 420 24.23 -4.44 24.11
N LEU A 421 25.26 -3.75 23.63
CA LEU A 421 26.48 -3.44 24.38
C LEU A 421 26.34 -2.17 25.21
#